data_AF-A0A919VWV7-F1
#
_entry.id   AF-A0A919VWV7-F1
#
_cell.length_a   1.000
_cell.length_b   1.000
_cell.length_c   1.000
_cell.angle_alpha   90.00
_cell.angle_beta   90.00
_cell.angle_gamma   90.00
#
_symmetry.space_group_name_H-M   'P 1'
#
loop_
_entity.id
_entity.type
_entity.pdbx_description
1 polymer ?
#
loop_
_entity_poly.entity_id
_entity_poly.type
_entity_poly.pdbx_seq_one_letter_code
_entity_poly.pdbx_strand_id
1 'polypeptide(L)'
;MALQQRLTDLGYWNGKADGTFGGRTQQAVYALQKAAGLGRDGVVGPKTQKALDQGVRPEAKSNKGRVIEINLKRQLLMLVDDGTVSHIFNTSTGSMERYEQNGAMFLADTPSGKFRVSRQIDGWRHAPLGLLWRPKYFNGGIAVHGANSVPPYPASHGCARLSIAAMNWLWNNDKIPIDTRVWVY
;
A
#
# COMPACT_ATOMS: atom_id res chain seq x y z
N MET A 1 8.37 7.11 -21.10
CA MET A 1 9.02 6.04 -20.32
C MET A 1 9.91 6.57 -19.18
N ALA A 2 10.61 7.70 -19.32
CA ALA A 2 11.52 8.23 -18.28
C ALA A 2 10.90 8.31 -16.87
N LEU A 3 9.66 8.80 -16.74
CA LEU A 3 8.93 8.84 -15.46
C LEU A 3 8.76 7.44 -14.84
N GLN A 4 8.22 6.48 -15.60
CA GLN A 4 7.94 5.14 -15.08
C GLN A 4 9.23 4.44 -14.68
N GLN A 5 10.28 4.56 -15.49
CA GLN A 5 11.58 3.98 -15.17
C GLN A 5 12.13 4.58 -13.88
N ARG A 6 12.12 5.91 -13.76
CA ARG A 6 12.61 6.59 -12.55
C ARG A 6 11.83 6.20 -11.30
N LEU A 7 10.50 6.06 -11.39
CA LEU A 7 9.69 5.55 -10.27
C LEU A 7 10.11 4.14 -9.87
N THR A 8 10.32 3.25 -10.85
CA THR A 8 10.78 1.87 -10.63
C THR A 8 12.18 1.83 -10.01
N ASP A 9 13.12 2.64 -10.48
CA ASP A 9 14.48 2.73 -9.94
C ASP A 9 14.48 3.18 -8.46
N LEU A 10 13.51 4.02 -8.10
CA LEU A 10 13.27 4.47 -6.73
C LEU A 10 12.42 3.50 -5.90
N GLY A 11 12.00 2.37 -6.46
CA GLY A 11 11.22 1.33 -5.77
C GLY A 11 9.71 1.60 -5.72
N TYR A 12 9.20 2.68 -6.33
CA TYR A 12 7.76 2.92 -6.42
C TYR A 12 7.14 2.00 -7.47
N TRP A 13 6.34 1.04 -7.02
CA TRP A 13 5.81 0.02 -7.91
C TRP A 13 4.79 0.61 -8.90
N ASN A 14 5.08 0.50 -10.20
CA ASN A 14 4.16 0.87 -11.30
C ASN A 14 3.96 -0.25 -12.34
N GLY A 15 4.45 -1.47 -12.07
CA GLY A 15 4.48 -2.56 -13.04
C GLY A 15 5.61 -2.41 -14.06
N LYS A 16 5.38 -2.88 -15.29
CA LYS A 16 6.34 -2.72 -16.40
C LYS A 16 6.12 -1.35 -17.04
N ALA A 17 7.20 -0.59 -17.24
CA ALA A 17 7.15 0.65 -18.00
C ALA A 17 6.74 0.36 -19.45
N ASP A 18 5.62 0.91 -19.86
CA ASP A 18 5.01 0.75 -21.20
C ASP A 18 4.95 2.08 -21.96
N GLY A 19 5.32 3.19 -21.32
CA GLY A 19 5.25 4.53 -21.88
C GLY A 19 3.90 5.23 -21.68
N THR A 20 2.87 4.53 -21.20
CA THR A 20 1.52 5.08 -21.01
C THR A 20 1.29 5.46 -19.55
N PHE A 21 0.80 6.68 -19.33
CA PHE A 21 0.35 7.09 -18.00
C PHE A 21 -1.02 6.45 -17.70
N GLY A 22 -1.02 5.22 -17.21
CA GLY A 22 -2.21 4.51 -16.74
C GLY A 22 -2.35 4.46 -15.22
N GLY A 23 -3.34 3.71 -14.73
CA GLY A 23 -3.63 3.59 -13.30
C GLY A 23 -2.45 3.09 -12.45
N ARG A 24 -1.57 2.23 -12.99
CA ARG A 24 -0.37 1.78 -12.26
C ARG A 24 0.63 2.93 -12.04
N THR A 25 0.86 3.74 -13.08
CA THR A 25 1.69 4.95 -13.00
C THR A 25 1.09 5.96 -12.04
N GLN A 26 -0.23 6.19 -12.09
CA GLN A 26 -0.94 7.07 -11.14
C GLN A 26 -0.71 6.64 -9.68
N GLN A 27 -0.84 5.34 -9.38
CA GLN A 27 -0.60 4.81 -8.04
C GLN A 27 0.84 5.04 -7.57
N ALA A 28 1.84 4.87 -8.45
CA ALA A 28 3.22 5.14 -8.10
C ALA A 28 3.50 6.64 -7.90
N VAL A 29 2.88 7.53 -8.69
CA VAL A 29 2.97 8.98 -8.48
C VAL A 29 2.36 9.37 -7.13
N TYR A 30 1.20 8.82 -6.76
CA TYR A 30 0.64 9.03 -5.42
C TYR A 30 1.59 8.56 -4.33
N ALA A 31 2.23 7.40 -4.49
CA ALA A 31 3.18 6.88 -3.51
C ALA A 31 4.40 7.81 -3.35
N LEU A 32 4.97 8.33 -4.45
CA LEU A 32 6.05 9.30 -4.41
C LEU A 32 5.63 10.59 -3.72
N GLN A 33 4.49 11.18 -4.12
CA GLN A 33 3.98 12.42 -3.52
C GLN A 33 3.74 12.24 -2.02
N LYS A 34 3.20 11.10 -1.61
CA LYS A 34 3.04 10.71 -0.20
C LYS A 34 4.36 10.68 0.55
N ALA A 35 5.36 9.98 0.02
CA ALA A 35 6.67 9.86 0.63
C ALA A 35 7.37 11.22 0.76
N ALA A 36 7.30 12.03 -0.31
CA ALA A 36 7.88 13.38 -0.37
C ALA A 36 7.09 14.43 0.43
N GLY A 37 5.91 14.10 0.98
CA GLY A 37 5.09 15.06 1.71
C GLY A 37 4.48 16.17 0.86
N LEU A 38 4.22 15.87 -0.42
CA LEU A 38 3.59 16.78 -1.36
C LEU A 38 2.06 16.66 -1.33
N GLY A 39 1.40 17.62 -2.00
CA GLY A 39 0.02 17.46 -2.41
C GLY A 39 -0.13 16.19 -3.25
N ARG A 40 -1.19 15.41 -2.97
CA ARG A 40 -1.39 14.06 -3.52
C ARG A 40 -2.38 14.09 -4.69
N ASP A 41 -2.17 15.02 -5.61
CA ASP A 41 -3.04 15.25 -6.78
C ASP A 41 -2.78 14.25 -7.92
N GLY A 42 -1.66 13.54 -7.87
CA GLY A 42 -1.24 12.59 -8.91
C GLY A 42 -0.71 13.25 -10.18
N VAL A 43 -0.50 14.56 -10.16
CA VAL A 43 0.06 15.33 -11.26
C VAL A 43 1.57 15.44 -11.11
N VAL A 44 2.30 15.13 -12.19
CA VAL A 44 3.76 15.26 -12.22
C VAL A 44 4.16 16.69 -12.58
N GLY A 45 3.85 17.63 -11.67
CA GLY A 45 4.31 19.02 -11.76
C GLY A 45 5.74 19.22 -11.24
N PRO A 46 6.25 20.47 -11.21
CA PRO A 46 7.65 20.76 -10.86
C PRO A 46 8.11 20.20 -9.49
N LYS A 47 7.23 20.23 -8.47
CA LYS A 47 7.55 19.67 -7.15
C LYS A 47 7.68 18.14 -7.18
N THR A 48 6.78 17.46 -7.91
CA THR A 48 6.83 16.01 -8.11
C THR A 48 8.08 15.62 -8.91
N GLN A 49 8.42 16.40 -9.95
CA GLN A 49 9.64 16.19 -10.74
C GLN A 49 10.90 16.35 -9.87
N LYS A 50 10.97 17.41 -9.05
CA LYS A 50 12.08 17.59 -8.11
C LYS A 50 12.24 16.41 -7.15
N ALA A 51 11.13 15.83 -6.66
CA ALA A 51 11.19 14.66 -5.79
C ALA A 51 11.72 13.40 -6.51
N LEU A 52 11.40 13.23 -7.80
CA LEU A 52 12.00 12.19 -8.65
C LEU A 52 13.51 12.41 -8.79
N ASP A 53 13.93 13.64 -9.11
CA ASP A 53 15.33 13.97 -9.38
C ASP A 53 16.18 13.77 -8.13
N GLN A 54 15.67 14.21 -6.97
CA GLN A 54 16.31 14.01 -5.66
C GLN A 54 16.27 12.55 -5.16
N GLY A 55 15.50 11.69 -5.83
CA GLY A 55 15.41 10.28 -5.47
C GLY A 55 14.76 10.04 -4.12
N VAL A 56 13.73 10.82 -3.78
CA VAL A 56 13.04 10.71 -2.49
C VAL A 56 12.50 9.29 -2.29
N ARG A 57 12.89 8.66 -1.20
CA ARG A 57 12.43 7.34 -0.76
C ARG A 57 12.13 7.39 0.74
N PRO A 58 11.09 6.68 1.23
CA PRO A 58 10.89 6.49 2.65
C PRO A 58 11.98 5.55 3.22
N GLU A 59 12.31 5.75 4.48
CA GLU A 59 13.20 4.86 5.24
C GLU A 59 12.37 3.78 5.96
N ALA A 60 12.93 2.58 6.04
CA ALA A 60 12.37 1.50 6.84
C ALA A 60 12.61 1.74 8.33
N LYS A 61 11.68 1.29 9.19
CA LYS A 61 11.90 1.22 10.63
C LYS A 61 12.47 -0.11 11.09
N SER A 62 12.17 -1.19 10.37
CA SER A 62 12.76 -2.51 10.61
C SER A 62 14.16 -2.59 10.00
N ASN A 63 15.02 -3.43 10.57
CA ASN A 63 16.43 -3.54 10.19
C ASN A 63 16.90 -4.96 9.87
N LYS A 64 16.03 -5.97 10.01
CA LYS A 64 16.37 -7.38 9.79
C LYS A 64 15.16 -8.17 9.29
N GLY A 65 15.42 -9.07 8.36
CA GLY A 65 14.47 -9.97 7.71
C GLY A 65 13.43 -9.26 6.85
N ARG A 66 12.50 -10.04 6.28
CA ARG A 66 11.36 -9.52 5.52
C ARG A 66 10.28 -8.95 6.43
N VAL A 67 9.82 -7.74 6.16
CA VAL A 67 8.73 -7.05 6.88
C VAL A 67 7.88 -6.24 5.89
N ILE A 68 6.57 -6.26 6.09
CA ILE A 68 5.65 -5.30 5.49
C ILE A 68 5.49 -4.13 6.46
N GLU A 69 5.89 -2.94 6.05
CA GLU A 69 5.68 -1.74 6.84
C GLU A 69 4.50 -0.93 6.28
N ILE A 70 3.53 -0.61 7.12
CA ILE A 70 2.37 0.20 6.78
C ILE A 70 2.46 1.50 7.56
N ASN A 71 2.82 2.56 6.86
CA ASN A 71 2.94 3.91 7.41
C ASN A 71 1.61 4.64 7.25
N LEU A 72 0.83 4.74 8.32
CA LEU A 72 -0.50 5.34 8.37
C LEU A 72 -0.45 6.84 8.06
N LYS A 73 0.55 7.56 8.59
CA LYS A 73 0.70 9.01 8.34
C LYS A 73 0.94 9.30 6.86
N ARG A 74 1.79 8.50 6.22
CA ARG A 74 2.14 8.65 4.80
C ARG A 74 1.17 7.92 3.88
N GLN A 75 0.36 7.00 4.39
CA GLN A 75 -0.50 6.10 3.61
C GLN A 75 0.33 5.31 2.58
N LEU A 76 1.41 4.69 3.05
CA LEU A 76 2.33 3.86 2.27
C LEU A 76 2.37 2.43 2.82
N LEU A 77 2.43 1.46 1.93
CA LEU A 77 2.83 0.10 2.24
C LEU A 77 4.21 -0.15 1.61
N MET A 78 5.15 -0.67 2.40
CA MET A 78 6.52 -0.89 1.99
C MET A 78 6.90 -2.36 2.21
N LEU A 79 7.58 -2.95 1.22
CA LEU A 79 8.31 -4.20 1.42
C LEU A 79 9.71 -3.83 1.89
N VAL A 80 10.11 -4.37 3.03
CA VAL A 80 11.43 -4.17 3.60
C VAL A 80 12.12 -5.52 3.72
N ASP A 81 13.34 -5.61 3.19
CA ASP A 81 14.20 -6.78 3.30
C ASP A 81 15.52 -6.32 3.95
N ASP A 82 15.83 -6.83 5.15
CA ASP A 82 17.05 -6.51 5.90
C ASP A 82 17.33 -5.00 6.04
N GLY A 83 16.26 -4.24 6.36
CA GLY A 83 16.31 -2.80 6.54
C GLY A 83 16.32 -1.96 5.26
N THR A 84 16.34 -2.61 4.10
CA THR A 84 16.25 -1.93 2.81
C THR A 84 14.82 -1.97 2.28
N VAL A 85 14.25 -0.80 2.00
CA VAL A 85 12.94 -0.72 1.33
C VAL A 85 13.09 -1.17 -0.12
N SER A 86 12.57 -2.35 -0.45
CA SER A 86 12.65 -2.92 -1.79
C SER A 86 11.53 -2.40 -2.71
N HIS A 87 10.32 -2.22 -2.18
CA HIS A 87 9.18 -1.72 -2.94
C HIS A 87 8.29 -0.81 -2.09
N ILE A 88 7.70 0.20 -2.73
CA ILE A 88 6.83 1.19 -2.13
C ILE A 88 5.53 1.22 -2.91
N PHE A 89 4.41 1.11 -2.20
CA PHE A 89 3.07 1.09 -2.77
C PHE A 89 2.22 2.21 -2.19
N ASN A 90 1.40 2.82 -3.05
CA ASN A 90 0.25 3.59 -2.58
C ASN A 90 -0.71 2.64 -1.86
N THR A 91 -1.08 2.98 -0.63
CA THR A 91 -2.15 2.30 0.10
C THR A 91 -3.20 3.29 0.62
N SER A 92 -4.39 2.78 0.92
CA SER A 92 -5.46 3.52 1.58
C SER A 92 -5.95 2.67 2.74
N THR A 93 -5.74 3.16 3.97
CA THR A 93 -6.06 2.45 5.21
C THR A 93 -7.36 2.96 5.84
N GLY A 94 -7.61 2.61 7.10
CA GLY A 94 -8.79 3.02 7.85
C GLY A 94 -9.04 4.53 7.82
N SER A 95 -10.27 4.95 7.51
CA SER A 95 -10.67 6.36 7.41
C SER A 95 -10.74 7.10 8.75
N MET A 96 -10.72 6.38 9.88
CA MET A 96 -11.04 6.90 11.22
C MET A 96 -12.49 7.39 11.37
N GLU A 97 -13.35 7.14 10.38
CA GLU A 97 -14.78 7.43 10.48
C GLU A 97 -15.49 6.33 11.27
N ARG A 98 -16.59 6.67 11.91
CA ARG A 98 -17.44 5.68 12.57
C ARG A 98 -18.36 5.01 11.55
N TYR A 99 -18.58 3.71 11.71
CA TYR A 99 -19.54 2.96 10.90
C TYR A 99 -20.32 1.98 11.77
N GLU A 100 -21.55 1.68 11.34
CA GLU A 100 -22.40 0.69 12.01
C GLU A 100 -22.22 -0.68 11.36
N GLN A 101 -22.11 -1.73 12.18
CA GLN A 101 -22.13 -3.11 11.73
C GLN A 101 -22.87 -3.95 12.76
N ASN A 102 -23.91 -4.69 12.33
CA ASN A 102 -24.71 -5.55 13.20
C ASN A 102 -25.25 -4.83 14.45
N GLY A 103 -25.67 -3.57 14.32
CA GLY A 103 -26.21 -2.77 15.43
C GLY A 103 -25.16 -2.23 16.41
N ALA A 104 -23.86 -2.42 16.14
CA ALA A 104 -22.78 -1.85 16.94
C ALA A 104 -21.97 -0.84 16.11
N MET A 105 -21.55 0.25 16.77
CA MET A 105 -20.72 1.28 16.17
C MET A 105 -19.23 0.94 16.33
N PHE A 106 -18.50 0.94 15.22
CA PHE A 106 -17.07 0.69 15.16
C PHE A 106 -16.33 1.91 14.62
N LEU A 107 -15.05 2.01 14.95
CA LEU A 107 -14.13 2.97 14.35
C LEU A 107 -13.46 2.29 13.16
N ALA A 108 -13.39 2.98 12.02
CA ALA A 108 -12.65 2.53 10.85
C ALA A 108 -11.13 2.78 11.03
N ASP A 109 -10.54 2.30 12.12
CA ASP A 109 -9.12 2.42 12.37
C ASP A 109 -8.33 1.24 11.80
N THR A 110 -7.07 1.50 11.45
CA THR A 110 -6.08 0.45 11.21
C THR A 110 -5.17 0.43 12.44
N PRO A 111 -5.27 -0.57 13.32
CA PRO A 111 -4.52 -0.59 14.56
C PRO A 111 -3.00 -0.61 14.31
N SER A 112 -2.29 0.31 14.94
CA SER A 112 -0.83 0.29 14.99
C SER A 112 -0.35 -0.91 15.80
N GLY A 113 0.77 -1.51 15.39
CA GLY A 113 1.31 -2.69 16.07
C GLY A 113 2.17 -3.55 15.18
N LYS A 114 2.66 -4.65 15.77
CA LYS A 114 3.42 -5.69 15.07
C LYS A 114 2.57 -6.95 15.00
N PHE A 115 2.39 -7.44 13.80
CA PHE A 115 1.51 -8.55 13.45
C PHE A 115 2.22 -9.53 12.53
N ARG A 116 1.52 -10.60 12.16
CA ARG A 116 1.97 -11.60 11.19
C ARG A 116 0.81 -11.98 10.29
N VAL A 117 1.10 -12.21 9.01
CA VAL A 117 0.10 -12.73 8.08
C VAL A 117 -0.29 -14.13 8.52
N SER A 118 -1.54 -14.31 8.96
CA SER A 118 -2.03 -15.56 9.55
C SER A 118 -2.94 -16.33 8.61
N ARG A 119 -3.53 -15.65 7.62
CA ARG A 119 -4.46 -16.25 6.67
C ARG A 119 -4.41 -15.51 5.34
N GLN A 120 -4.61 -16.24 4.24
CA GLN A 120 -4.70 -15.66 2.91
C GLN A 120 -5.76 -16.38 2.08
N ILE A 121 -6.39 -15.67 1.16
CA ILE A 121 -7.37 -16.22 0.23
C ILE A 121 -6.98 -15.79 -1.17
N ASP A 122 -6.84 -16.72 -2.10
CA ASP A 122 -6.49 -16.42 -3.49
C ASP A 122 -7.75 -16.26 -4.36
N GLY A 123 -8.43 -15.13 -4.20
CA GLY A 123 -9.63 -14.80 -4.98
C GLY A 123 -10.44 -13.66 -4.38
N TRP A 124 -11.63 -13.42 -4.92
CA TRP A 124 -12.58 -12.47 -4.34
C TRP A 124 -13.15 -13.01 -3.04
N ARG A 125 -13.10 -12.19 -1.99
CA ARG A 125 -13.76 -12.44 -0.71
C ARG A 125 -14.83 -11.39 -0.49
N HIS A 126 -16.07 -11.85 -0.41
CA HIS A 126 -17.19 -11.03 0.05
C HIS A 126 -17.13 -10.95 1.58
N ALA A 127 -16.96 -9.73 2.10
CA ALA A 127 -17.02 -9.44 3.53
C ALA A 127 -18.11 -8.39 3.78
N PRO A 128 -18.64 -8.29 5.01
CA PRO A 128 -19.72 -7.34 5.32
C PRO A 128 -19.40 -5.88 4.96
N LEU A 129 -18.12 -5.49 4.98
CA LEU A 129 -17.64 -4.12 4.76
C LEU A 129 -17.07 -3.88 3.36
N GLY A 130 -17.23 -4.85 2.45
CA GLY A 130 -16.86 -4.73 1.04
C GLY A 130 -16.19 -5.97 0.44
N LEU A 131 -15.82 -5.85 -0.84
CA LEU A 131 -15.10 -6.88 -1.58
C LEU A 131 -13.59 -6.74 -1.38
N LEU A 132 -12.94 -7.86 -1.06
CA LEU A 132 -11.49 -7.94 -0.91
C LEU A 132 -10.92 -8.84 -2.01
N TRP A 133 -10.06 -8.30 -2.87
CA TRP A 133 -9.35 -9.10 -3.86
C TRP A 133 -8.06 -9.68 -3.27
N ARG A 134 -7.96 -11.01 -3.28
CA ARG A 134 -6.82 -11.81 -2.81
C ARG A 134 -6.27 -11.37 -1.43
N PRO A 135 -7.10 -11.27 -0.38
CA PRO A 135 -6.67 -10.71 0.90
C PRO A 135 -5.60 -11.56 1.61
N LYS A 136 -4.68 -10.87 2.28
CA LYS A 136 -3.70 -11.42 3.23
C LYS A 136 -3.93 -10.78 4.60
N TYR A 137 -4.55 -11.54 5.50
CA TYR A 137 -4.98 -11.12 6.83
C TYR A 137 -3.82 -11.12 7.79
N PHE A 138 -3.66 -10.04 8.55
CA PHE A 138 -2.60 -9.91 9.56
C PHE A 138 -3.12 -9.59 10.96
N ASN A 139 -4.36 -9.09 11.11
CA ASN A 139 -4.96 -8.82 12.42
C ASN A 139 -6.47 -9.10 12.39
N GLY A 140 -6.89 -10.31 12.77
CA GLY A 140 -8.29 -10.72 12.73
C GLY A 140 -8.91 -10.56 11.33
N GLY A 141 -9.85 -9.60 11.20
CA GLY A 141 -10.49 -9.24 9.93
C GLY A 141 -9.71 -8.27 9.04
N ILE A 142 -8.62 -7.70 9.53
CA ILE A 142 -7.82 -6.68 8.83
C ILE A 142 -6.77 -7.35 7.94
N ALA A 143 -6.74 -6.92 6.68
CA ALA A 143 -5.89 -7.49 5.64
C ALA A 143 -5.23 -6.42 4.78
N VAL A 144 -4.14 -6.82 4.13
CA VAL A 144 -3.69 -6.21 2.87
C VAL A 144 -4.47 -6.87 1.73
N HIS A 145 -5.13 -6.08 0.88
CA HIS A 145 -5.92 -6.65 -0.23
C HIS A 145 -6.01 -5.71 -1.43
N GLY A 146 -6.30 -6.27 -2.59
CA GLY A 146 -6.62 -5.53 -3.81
C GLY A 146 -8.01 -4.88 -3.71
N ALA A 147 -8.14 -3.67 -4.25
CA ALA A 147 -9.39 -2.94 -4.36
C ALA A 147 -9.48 -2.20 -5.71
N ASN A 148 -10.72 -1.93 -6.16
CA ASN A 148 -10.98 -1.15 -7.38
C ASN A 148 -10.64 0.34 -7.20
N SER A 149 -10.65 0.84 -5.97
CA SER A 149 -10.28 2.22 -5.64
C SER A 149 -9.31 2.25 -4.47
N VAL A 150 -8.21 2.99 -4.65
CA VAL A 150 -7.16 3.20 -3.66
C VAL A 150 -6.78 4.68 -3.68
N PRO A 151 -7.59 5.55 -3.05
CA PRO A 151 -7.36 6.99 -3.09
C PRO A 151 -6.07 7.38 -2.36
N PRO A 152 -5.57 8.61 -2.58
CA PRO A 152 -4.38 9.11 -1.90
C PRO A 152 -4.61 9.44 -0.41
N TYR A 153 -5.78 9.16 0.15
CA TYR A 153 -6.15 9.37 1.55
C TYR A 153 -6.73 8.09 2.18
N PRO A 154 -6.78 7.97 3.52
CA PRO A 154 -7.39 6.82 4.19
C PRO A 154 -8.90 6.77 3.93
N ALA A 155 -9.42 5.62 3.49
CA ALA A 155 -10.81 5.50 3.03
C ALA A 155 -11.41 4.10 3.26
N SER A 156 -10.72 3.23 3.99
CA SER A 156 -11.19 1.87 4.27
C SER A 156 -11.83 1.77 5.65
N HIS A 157 -12.45 0.62 5.95
CA HIS A 157 -12.93 0.27 7.28
C HIS A 157 -11.85 -0.42 8.15
N GLY A 158 -10.57 -0.18 7.84
CA GLY A 158 -9.42 -0.67 8.61
C GLY A 158 -8.39 -1.46 7.81
N CYS A 159 -8.78 -2.09 6.69
CA CYS A 159 -7.85 -2.80 5.81
C CYS A 159 -6.87 -1.88 5.07
N ALA A 160 -5.70 -2.39 4.70
CA ALA A 160 -4.75 -1.69 3.82
C ALA A 160 -5.02 -2.05 2.35
N ARG A 161 -5.65 -1.14 1.61
CA ARG A 161 -6.01 -1.35 0.21
C ARG A 161 -4.80 -1.14 -0.71
N LEU A 162 -4.63 -2.01 -1.68
CA LEU A 162 -3.70 -1.88 -2.81
C LEU A 162 -4.46 -1.98 -4.13
N SER A 163 -3.86 -1.54 -5.24
CA SER A 163 -4.49 -1.76 -6.54
C SER A 163 -4.54 -3.25 -6.84
N ILE A 164 -5.55 -3.72 -7.59
CA ILE A 164 -5.64 -5.12 -8.01
C ILE A 164 -4.35 -5.60 -8.67
N ALA A 165 -3.75 -4.77 -9.51
CA ALA A 165 -2.49 -5.10 -10.19
C ALA A 165 -1.32 -5.26 -9.21
N ALA A 166 -1.20 -4.39 -8.20
CA ALA A 166 -0.18 -4.52 -7.16
C ALA A 166 -0.39 -5.79 -6.34
N MET A 167 -1.64 -6.08 -5.96
CA MET A 167 -1.96 -7.30 -5.21
C MET A 167 -1.63 -8.55 -6.02
N ASN A 168 -1.94 -8.57 -7.32
CA ASN A 168 -1.57 -9.66 -8.21
C ASN A 168 -0.06 -9.86 -8.28
N TRP A 169 0.70 -8.77 -8.40
CA TRP A 169 2.15 -8.85 -8.41
C TRP A 169 2.71 -9.42 -7.10
N LEU A 170 2.19 -8.99 -5.94
CA LEU A 170 2.60 -9.51 -4.63
C LEU A 170 2.36 -11.02 -4.50
N TRP A 171 1.21 -11.51 -4.97
CA TRP A 171 0.90 -12.93 -4.94
C TRP A 171 1.72 -13.74 -5.94
N ASN A 172 1.80 -13.29 -7.19
CA ASN A 172 2.49 -14.02 -8.26
C ASN A 172 4.00 -14.11 -8.03
N ASN A 173 4.56 -13.27 -7.15
CA ASN A 173 5.99 -13.27 -6.79
C ASN A 173 6.23 -13.68 -5.34
N ASP A 174 5.22 -14.25 -4.67
CA ASP A 174 5.24 -14.69 -3.27
C ASP A 174 5.93 -13.70 -2.31
N LYS A 175 5.56 -12.42 -2.42
CA LYS A 175 6.21 -11.34 -1.64
C LYS A 175 5.73 -11.24 -0.20
N ILE A 176 4.55 -11.80 0.09
CA ILE A 176 3.93 -11.76 1.42
C ILE A 176 3.35 -13.15 1.74
N PRO A 177 4.17 -14.20 1.91
CA PRO A 177 3.67 -15.50 2.34
C PRO A 177 3.04 -15.45 3.75
N ILE A 178 2.40 -16.55 4.16
CA ILE A 178 2.00 -16.77 5.56
C ILE A 178 3.22 -16.60 6.47
N ASP A 179 2.98 -16.10 7.67
CA ASP A 179 3.97 -15.74 8.68
C ASP A 179 4.83 -14.49 8.38
N THR A 180 4.62 -13.82 7.23
CA THR A 180 5.28 -12.53 6.96
C THR A 180 4.94 -11.52 8.06
N ARG A 181 5.98 -10.90 8.64
CA ARG A 181 5.80 -9.85 9.65
C ARG A 181 5.18 -8.60 9.04
N VAL A 182 4.24 -7.99 9.74
CA VAL A 182 3.59 -6.73 9.36
C VAL A 182 3.77 -5.74 10.50
N TRP A 183 4.30 -4.56 10.23
CA TRP A 183 4.44 -3.47 11.20
C TRP A 183 3.64 -2.27 10.73
N VAL A 184 2.59 -1.92 11.49
CA VAL A 184 1.75 -0.75 11.26
C VAL A 184 2.15 0.37 12.21
N TYR A 185 2.36 1.59 11.70
CA TYR A 185 2.74 2.77 12.49
C TYR A 185 2.36 4.11 11.86
#